data_AF-A0A2N0WLV4-F1
#
_entry.id   AF-A0A2N0WLV4-F1
#
_cell.length_a   1.000
_cell.length_b   1.000
_cell.length_c   1.000
_cell.angle_alpha   90.00
_cell.angle_beta   90.00
_cell.angle_gamma   90.00
#
_symmetry.space_group_name_H-M   'P 1'
#
loop_
_entity.id
_entity.type
_entity.pdbx_description
1 polymer ?
#
loop_
_entity_poly.entity_id
_entity_poly.type
_entity_poly.pdbx_seq_one_letter_code
_entity_poly.pdbx_strand_id
1 'polypeptide(L)'
;MNSQIQKLQKLQKLAYILRVLVLATIALSVFYLVYQYVKNDALVLSTSELFTQLWQSEQSSHPVLALTLLPSFAILFLAGYWLQRLLANFQQGQFFCDDAIKSFFWLIWIKVISIGVTVVEDIAVAYYHSQFFEETKLVIGVDLGETLTIIFLLLVAHLLKQAKAIEAENKEFI
;
A
#
# COMPACT_ATOMS: atom_id res chain seq x y z
N MET A 1 27.92 -27.10 -4.54
CA MET A 1 26.54 -27.35 -5.00
C MET A 1 25.49 -27.25 -3.88
N ASN A 2 25.68 -27.86 -2.70
CA ASN A 2 24.70 -27.79 -1.59
C ASN A 2 24.38 -26.39 -1.02
N SER A 3 25.34 -25.45 -1.04
CA SER A 3 25.14 -24.11 -0.44
C SER A 3 24.12 -23.25 -1.21
N GLN A 4 24.10 -23.31 -2.55
CA GLN A 4 23.19 -22.48 -3.34
C GLN A 4 21.75 -22.97 -3.29
N ILE A 5 21.53 -24.29 -3.31
CA ILE A 5 20.20 -24.89 -3.17
C ILE A 5 19.60 -24.55 -1.80
N GLN A 6 20.40 -24.61 -0.73
CA GLN A 6 19.95 -24.22 0.61
C GLN A 6 19.60 -22.72 0.71
N LYS A 7 20.37 -21.84 0.05
CA LYS A 7 20.05 -20.41 0.00
C LYS A 7 18.73 -20.14 -0.74
N LEU A 8 18.52 -20.81 -1.87
CA LEU A 8 17.28 -20.71 -2.65
C LEU A 8 16.06 -21.17 -1.84
N GLN A 9 16.15 -22.34 -1.18
CA GLN A 9 15.08 -22.85 -0.33
C GLN A 9 14.75 -21.92 0.85
N LYS A 10 15.77 -21.30 1.46
CA LYS A 10 15.57 -20.30 2.52
C LYS A 10 14.82 -19.07 2.01
N LEU A 11 15.18 -18.57 0.83
CA LEU A 11 14.50 -17.45 0.18
C LEU A 11 13.03 -17.77 -0.14
N GLN A 12 12.76 -18.96 -0.69
CA GLN A 12 11.40 -19.40 -0.99
C GLN A 12 10.54 -19.53 0.29
N LYS A 13 11.12 -20.08 1.36
CA LYS A 13 10.45 -20.18 2.66
C LYS A 13 10.18 -18.80 3.26
N LEU A 14 11.13 -17.87 3.14
CA LEU A 14 10.94 -16.48 3.58
C LEU A 14 9.80 -15.81 2.80
N ALA A 15 9.76 -15.96 1.48
CA ALA A 15 8.69 -15.40 0.64
C ALA A 15 7.31 -15.93 1.09
N TYR A 16 7.20 -17.23 1.39
CA TYR A 16 5.96 -17.80 1.94
C TYR A 16 5.57 -17.17 3.29
N ILE A 17 6.52 -17.03 4.23
CA ILE A 17 6.27 -16.39 5.52
C ILE A 17 5.78 -14.95 5.33
N LEU A 18 6.42 -14.19 4.43
CA LEU A 18 6.02 -12.83 4.10
C LEU A 18 4.61 -12.77 3.51
N ARG A 19 4.20 -13.74 2.70
CA ARG A 19 2.82 -13.80 2.16
C ARG A 19 1.80 -13.94 3.26
N VAL A 20 2.02 -14.88 4.18
CA VAL A 20 1.12 -15.10 5.32
C VAL A 20 1.08 -13.85 6.20
N LEU A 21 2.24 -13.23 6.44
CA LEU A 21 2.34 -12.00 7.22
C LEU A 21 1.55 -10.85 6.58
N VAL A 22 1.68 -10.64 5.27
CA VAL A 22 0.93 -9.59 4.55
C VAL A 22 -0.59 -9.81 4.68
N LEU A 23 -1.06 -11.04 4.50
CA LEU A 23 -2.49 -11.35 4.66
C LEU A 23 -2.95 -11.15 6.11
N ALA A 24 -2.14 -11.56 7.09
CA ALA A 24 -2.42 -11.37 8.49
C ALA A 24 -2.51 -9.88 8.85
N THR A 25 -1.60 -9.04 8.34
CA THR A 25 -1.63 -7.59 8.54
C THR A 25 -2.89 -6.98 7.96
N ILE A 26 -3.26 -7.30 6.70
CA ILE A 26 -4.48 -6.77 6.08
C ILE A 26 -5.72 -7.22 6.87
N ALA A 27 -5.80 -8.50 7.25
CA ALA A 27 -6.92 -9.03 8.02
C ALA A 27 -7.03 -8.35 9.40
N LEU A 28 -5.90 -8.14 10.07
CA LEU A 28 -5.86 -7.47 11.37
C LEU A 28 -6.29 -6.00 11.26
N SER A 29 -5.82 -5.28 10.24
CA SER A 29 -6.23 -3.90 9.98
C SER A 29 -7.74 -3.79 9.73
N VAL A 30 -8.30 -4.65 8.87
CA VAL A 30 -9.75 -4.67 8.61
C VAL A 30 -10.53 -5.02 9.87
N PHE A 31 -10.09 -6.04 10.61
CA PHE A 31 -10.72 -6.43 11.87
C PHE A 31 -10.72 -5.29 12.89
N TYR A 32 -9.59 -4.60 13.04
CA TYR A 32 -9.47 -3.46 13.94
C TYR A 32 -10.44 -2.33 13.56
N LEU A 33 -10.56 -2.01 12.28
CA LEU A 33 -11.47 -0.98 11.80
C LEU A 33 -12.94 -1.34 12.04
N VAL A 34 -13.31 -2.59 11.76
CA VAL A 34 -14.67 -3.10 12.05
C VAL A 34 -14.96 -3.07 13.55
N TYR A 35 -13.99 -3.47 14.38
CA TYR A 35 -14.13 -3.43 15.83
C TYR A 35 -14.34 -1.99 16.33
N GLN A 36 -13.55 -1.03 15.85
CA GLN A 36 -13.67 0.37 16.22
C GLN A 36 -15.02 0.96 15.81
N TYR A 37 -15.48 0.64 14.60
CA TYR A 37 -16.78 1.08 14.12
C TYR A 37 -17.92 0.50 14.98
N VAL A 38 -17.89 -0.80 15.28
CA VAL A 38 -18.97 -1.46 16.05
C VAL A 38 -18.98 -1.08 17.52
N LYS A 39 -17.82 -0.84 18.14
CA LYS A 39 -17.72 -0.58 19.59
C LYS A 39 -17.71 0.89 19.96
N ASN A 40 -17.07 1.71 19.16
CA ASN A 40 -16.78 3.11 19.49
C ASN A 40 -17.42 4.09 18.51
N ASP A 41 -18.21 3.60 17.54
CA ASP A 41 -18.79 4.38 16.44
C ASP A 41 -17.74 5.29 15.78
N ALA A 42 -16.52 4.80 15.69
CA ALA A 42 -15.36 5.57 15.25
C ALA A 42 -14.68 4.86 14.08
N LEU A 43 -14.45 5.60 13.01
CA LEU A 43 -13.75 5.09 11.84
C LEU A 43 -12.37 5.76 11.74
N VAL A 44 -11.40 5.17 12.46
CA VAL A 44 -10.04 5.71 12.59
C VAL A 44 -9.16 5.21 11.44
N LEU A 45 -9.38 5.78 10.26
CA LEU A 45 -8.56 5.51 9.07
C LEU A 45 -7.82 6.76 8.59
N SER A 46 -8.45 7.91 8.76
CA SER A 46 -7.83 9.21 8.48
C SER A 46 -7.16 9.75 9.74
N THR A 47 -5.93 10.24 9.60
CA THR A 47 -5.25 11.04 10.63
C THR A 47 -5.71 12.50 10.62
N SER A 48 -6.63 12.87 9.73
CA SER A 48 -7.13 14.23 9.62
C SER A 48 -8.01 14.58 10.82
N GLU A 49 -7.63 15.64 11.52
CA GLU A 49 -8.44 16.21 12.60
C GLU A 49 -9.83 16.64 12.07
N LEU A 50 -9.89 17.15 10.83
CA LEU A 50 -11.14 17.55 10.16
C LEU A 50 -12.08 16.36 9.97
N PHE A 51 -11.54 15.19 9.58
CA PHE A 51 -12.34 13.97 9.45
C PHE A 51 -12.93 13.56 10.80
N THR A 52 -12.12 13.61 11.86
CA THR A 52 -12.54 13.23 13.21
C THR A 52 -13.62 14.17 13.75
N GLN A 53 -13.47 15.48 13.54
CA GLN A 53 -14.45 16.50 13.93
C GLN A 53 -15.77 16.32 13.18
N LEU A 54 -15.71 16.08 11.87
CA LEU A 54 -16.89 15.76 11.07
C LEU A 54 -17.58 14.50 11.57
N TRP A 55 -16.82 13.42 11.79
CA TRP A 55 -17.37 12.14 12.22
C TRP A 55 -18.08 12.21 13.58
N GLN A 56 -17.62 13.07 14.49
CA GLN A 56 -18.26 13.29 15.79
C GLN A 56 -19.45 14.27 15.75
N SER A 57 -19.61 15.03 14.66
CA SER A 57 -20.69 16.01 14.51
C SER A 57 -22.00 15.32 14.12
N GLU A 58 -23.08 15.61 14.86
CA GLU A 58 -24.44 15.16 14.52
C GLU A 58 -24.97 15.77 13.22
N GLN A 59 -24.35 16.85 12.74
CA GLN A 59 -24.77 17.54 11.50
C GLN A 59 -24.19 16.88 10.24
N SER A 60 -23.17 16.03 10.38
CA SER A 60 -22.50 15.39 9.26
C SER A 60 -23.10 14.01 8.96
N SER A 61 -22.99 13.57 7.72
CA SER A 61 -23.46 12.24 7.31
C SER A 61 -22.31 11.24 7.33
N HIS A 62 -22.31 10.31 8.29
CA HIS A 62 -21.31 9.23 8.37
C HIS A 62 -21.17 8.40 7.09
N PRO A 63 -22.26 8.04 6.36
CA PRO A 63 -22.12 7.34 5.08
C PRO A 63 -21.32 8.14 4.04
N VAL A 64 -21.52 9.47 3.97
CA VAL A 64 -20.79 10.32 3.02
C VAL A 64 -19.29 10.34 3.38
N LEU A 65 -18.96 10.46 4.67
CA LEU A 65 -17.58 10.37 5.16
C LEU A 65 -16.97 8.97 4.94
N ALA A 66 -17.75 7.90 5.06
CA ALA A 66 -17.26 6.55 4.77
C ALA A 66 -16.96 6.37 3.26
N LEU A 67 -17.78 6.98 2.39
CA LEU A 67 -17.54 6.96 0.94
C LEU A 67 -16.23 7.65 0.55
N THR A 68 -15.81 8.70 1.28
CA THR A 68 -14.53 9.36 1.00
C THR A 68 -13.33 8.46 1.30
N LEU A 69 -13.46 7.42 2.12
CA LEU A 69 -12.39 6.48 2.44
C LEU A 69 -12.32 5.25 1.51
N LEU A 70 -13.34 5.03 0.68
CA LEU A 70 -13.36 3.90 -0.25
C LEU A 70 -12.13 3.83 -1.18
N PRO A 71 -11.62 4.95 -1.73
CA PRO A 71 -10.40 4.93 -2.55
C PRO A 71 -9.19 4.37 -1.78
N SER A 72 -8.95 4.85 -0.55
CA SER A 72 -7.90 4.33 0.34
C SER A 72 -8.06 2.82 0.63
N PHE A 73 -9.27 2.34 0.88
CA PHE A 73 -9.53 0.91 1.03
C PHE A 73 -9.21 0.12 -0.25
N ALA A 74 -9.65 0.62 -1.42
CA ALA A 74 -9.38 -0.04 -2.70
C ALA A 74 -7.87 -0.15 -2.97
N ILE A 75 -7.11 0.90 -2.63
CA ILE A 75 -5.64 0.90 -2.71
C ILE A 75 -5.03 -0.17 -1.79
N LEU A 76 -5.50 -0.29 -0.55
CA LEU A 76 -5.00 -1.30 0.39
C LEU A 76 -5.13 -2.72 -0.18
N PHE A 77 -6.32 -3.07 -0.70
CA PHE A 77 -6.55 -4.39 -1.28
C PHE A 77 -5.77 -4.61 -2.58
N LEU A 78 -5.67 -3.58 -3.44
CA LEU A 78 -4.90 -3.66 -4.68
C LEU A 78 -3.41 -3.82 -4.40
N ALA A 79 -2.85 -3.07 -3.44
CA ALA A 79 -1.48 -3.23 -2.97
C ALA A 79 -1.24 -4.64 -2.41
N GLY A 80 -2.16 -5.13 -1.57
CA GLY A 80 -2.13 -6.49 -1.04
C GLY A 80 -2.10 -7.55 -2.14
N TYR A 81 -2.95 -7.42 -3.16
CA TYR A 81 -2.99 -8.32 -4.32
C TYR A 81 -1.65 -8.37 -5.07
N TRP A 82 -1.11 -7.21 -5.45
CA TRP A 82 0.15 -7.18 -6.21
C TRP A 82 1.35 -7.65 -5.39
N LEU A 83 1.35 -7.38 -4.09
CA LEU A 83 2.38 -7.88 -3.18
C LEU A 83 2.31 -9.39 -3.02
N GLN A 84 1.10 -9.96 -2.89
CA GLN A 84 0.91 -11.41 -2.89
C GLN A 84 1.39 -12.06 -4.19
N ARG A 85 1.07 -11.44 -5.34
CA ARG A 85 1.53 -11.92 -6.65
C ARG A 85 3.04 -11.88 -6.79
N LEU A 86 3.68 -10.79 -6.34
CA LEU A 86 5.15 -10.66 -6.33
C LEU A 86 5.79 -11.76 -5.47
N LEU A 87 5.32 -11.94 -4.24
CA LEU A 87 5.87 -12.93 -3.32
C LEU A 87 5.60 -14.37 -3.78
N ALA A 88 4.50 -14.61 -4.51
CA ALA A 88 4.22 -15.92 -5.11
C ALA A 88 5.28 -16.29 -6.17
N ASN A 89 5.71 -15.34 -7.00
CA ASN A 89 6.80 -15.55 -7.96
C ASN A 89 8.12 -15.87 -7.23
N PHE A 90 8.42 -15.15 -6.15
CA PHE A 90 9.62 -15.40 -5.34
C PHE A 90 9.60 -16.77 -4.64
N GLN A 91 8.42 -17.22 -4.18
CA GLN A 91 8.26 -18.55 -3.62
C GLN A 91 8.53 -19.66 -4.65
N GLN A 92 8.25 -19.41 -5.93
CA GLN A 92 8.56 -20.35 -7.02
C GLN A 92 10.02 -20.26 -7.49
N GLY A 93 10.83 -19.36 -6.91
CA GLY A 93 12.20 -19.09 -7.35
C GLY A 93 12.30 -18.24 -8.62
N GLN A 94 11.18 -17.66 -9.07
CA GLN A 94 11.12 -16.81 -10.26
C GLN A 94 11.34 -15.34 -9.88
N PHE A 95 12.57 -14.95 -9.58
CA PHE A 95 12.89 -13.61 -9.08
C PHE A 95 12.89 -12.52 -10.17
N PHE A 96 13.32 -12.87 -11.39
CA PHE A 96 13.53 -11.92 -12.49
C PHE A 96 12.60 -12.16 -13.69
N CYS A 97 11.51 -12.92 -13.51
CA CYS A 97 10.52 -13.11 -14.57
C CYS A 97 9.77 -11.79 -14.84
N ASP A 98 9.21 -11.65 -16.05
CA ASP A 98 8.42 -10.47 -16.41
C ASP A 98 7.24 -10.22 -15.47
N ASP A 99 6.62 -11.28 -14.95
CA ASP A 99 5.54 -11.18 -13.98
C ASP A 99 5.98 -10.59 -12.63
N ALA A 100 7.18 -10.96 -12.14
CA ALA A 100 7.72 -10.41 -10.89
C ALA A 100 8.05 -8.93 -11.06
N ILE A 101 8.72 -8.57 -12.15
CA ILE A 101 9.05 -7.17 -12.46
C ILE A 101 7.78 -6.33 -12.65
N LYS A 102 6.80 -6.83 -13.40
CA LYS A 102 5.51 -6.15 -13.59
C LYS A 102 4.78 -5.94 -12.27
N SER A 103 4.77 -6.95 -11.40
CA SER A 103 4.15 -6.85 -10.07
C SER A 103 4.84 -5.79 -9.21
N PHE A 104 6.18 -5.71 -9.29
CA PHE A 104 6.96 -4.68 -8.60
C PHE A 104 6.64 -3.26 -9.11
N PHE A 105 6.56 -3.06 -10.43
CA PHE A 105 6.17 -1.77 -11.01
C PHE A 105 4.75 -1.36 -10.63
N TRP A 106 3.80 -2.29 -10.56
CA TRP A 106 2.45 -1.98 -10.09
C TRP A 106 2.45 -1.49 -8.63
N LEU A 107 3.27 -2.08 -7.76
CA LEU A 107 3.39 -1.60 -6.37
C LEU A 107 3.93 -0.16 -6.31
N ILE A 108 4.86 0.22 -7.19
CA ILE A 108 5.33 1.61 -7.31
C ILE A 108 4.18 2.53 -7.71
N TRP A 109 3.45 2.17 -8.78
CA TRP A 109 2.33 2.98 -9.24
C TRP A 109 1.24 3.12 -8.19
N ILE A 110 0.92 2.06 -7.47
CA ILE A 110 -0.06 2.09 -6.38
C ILE A 110 0.39 3.04 -5.27
N LYS A 111 1.68 3.06 -4.92
CA LYS A 111 2.23 3.99 -3.93
C LYS A 111 2.19 5.46 -4.42
N VAL A 112 2.43 5.70 -5.71
CA VAL A 112 2.28 7.06 -6.29
C VAL A 112 0.81 7.50 -6.27
N ILE A 113 -0.09 6.61 -6.70
CA ILE A 113 -1.53 6.86 -6.71
C ILE A 113 -2.04 7.08 -5.28
N SER A 114 -1.52 6.36 -4.29
CA SER A 114 -1.96 6.51 -2.90
C SER A 114 -1.71 7.90 -2.36
N ILE A 115 -0.56 8.51 -2.66
CA ILE A 115 -0.30 9.91 -2.27
C ILE A 115 -1.34 10.85 -2.89
N GLY A 116 -1.62 10.68 -4.18
CA GLY A 116 -2.63 11.49 -4.87
C GLY A 116 -4.03 11.32 -4.27
N VAL A 117 -4.39 10.09 -3.93
CA VAL A 117 -5.66 9.78 -3.27
C VAL A 117 -5.73 10.44 -1.88
N THR A 118 -4.69 10.34 -1.06
CA THR A 118 -4.68 11.01 0.26
C THR A 118 -4.93 12.51 0.13
N VAL A 119 -4.26 13.18 -0.81
CA VAL A 119 -4.47 14.61 -1.06
C VAL A 119 -5.91 14.91 -1.49
N VAL A 120 -6.49 14.08 -2.36
CA VAL A 120 -7.88 14.25 -2.81
C VAL A 120 -8.86 14.00 -1.66
N GLU A 121 -8.61 13.00 -0.81
CA GLU A 121 -9.41 12.69 0.38
C GLU A 121 -9.38 13.86 1.38
N ASP A 122 -8.20 14.42 1.67
CA ASP A 122 -8.05 15.57 2.56
C ASP A 122 -8.79 16.81 2.03
N ILE A 123 -8.70 17.08 0.72
CA ILE A 123 -9.43 18.17 0.08
C ILE A 123 -10.94 17.93 0.14
N ALA A 124 -11.40 16.70 -0.16
CA ALA A 124 -12.82 16.36 -0.12
C ALA A 124 -13.39 16.50 1.29
N VAL A 125 -12.65 16.05 2.31
CA VAL A 125 -13.01 16.18 3.72
C VAL A 125 -13.02 17.64 4.15
N ALA A 126 -12.02 18.44 3.77
CA ALA A 126 -12.00 19.87 4.09
C ALA A 126 -13.14 20.63 3.39
N TYR A 127 -13.44 20.30 2.14
CA TYR A 127 -14.58 20.88 1.43
C TYR A 127 -15.90 20.55 2.15
N TYR A 128 -16.10 19.30 2.56
CA TYR A 128 -17.28 18.90 3.32
C TYR A 128 -17.33 19.60 4.69
N HIS A 129 -16.19 19.72 5.38
CA HIS A 129 -16.06 20.42 6.66
C HIS A 129 -16.49 21.88 6.56
N SER A 130 -16.08 22.58 5.50
CA SER A 130 -16.41 24.00 5.27
C SER A 130 -17.90 24.28 5.11
N GLN A 131 -18.74 23.25 4.88
CA GLN A 131 -20.19 23.41 4.80
C GLN A 131 -20.86 23.48 6.17
N PHE A 132 -20.21 23.00 7.23
CA PHE A 132 -20.78 22.92 8.59
C PHE A 132 -20.04 23.78 9.61
N PHE A 133 -18.78 24.14 9.35
CA PHE A 133 -17.92 24.87 10.29
C PHE A 133 -17.38 26.17 9.67
N GLU A 134 -17.41 27.26 10.45
CA GLU A 134 -17.00 28.60 10.00
C GLU A 134 -15.48 28.73 9.74
N GLU A 135 -14.66 28.00 10.50
CA GLU A 135 -13.21 27.93 10.28
C GLU A 135 -12.81 26.55 9.75
N THR A 136 -12.25 26.52 8.54
CA THR A 136 -11.62 25.32 7.98
C THR A 136 -10.17 25.61 7.66
N LYS A 137 -9.25 24.97 8.39
CA LYS A 137 -7.81 25.03 8.11
C LYS A 137 -7.37 23.70 7.51
N LEU A 138 -7.15 23.69 6.20
CA LEU A 138 -6.59 22.55 5.50
C LEU A 138 -5.08 22.51 5.72
N VAL A 139 -4.60 21.47 6.39
CA VAL A 139 -3.17 21.18 6.53
C VAL A 139 -2.85 19.97 5.66
N ILE A 140 -2.19 20.21 4.52
CA ILE A 140 -1.72 19.12 3.65
C ILE A 140 -0.34 18.70 4.15
N GLY A 141 -0.29 17.55 4.81
CA GLY A 141 0.97 16.94 5.24
C GLY A 141 1.60 16.18 4.08
N VAL A 142 2.76 16.63 3.60
CA VAL A 142 3.60 15.81 2.72
C VAL A 142 4.53 14.98 3.60
N ASP A 143 4.29 13.67 3.67
CA ASP A 143 5.19 12.77 4.37
C ASP A 143 6.46 12.53 3.52
N LEU A 144 7.57 13.12 3.97
CA LEU A 144 8.88 12.93 3.36
C LEU A 144 9.31 11.46 3.35
N GLY A 145 8.88 10.67 4.34
CA GLY A 145 9.12 9.23 4.40
C GLY A 145 8.48 8.47 3.24
N GLU A 146 7.28 8.85 2.83
CA GLU A 146 6.62 8.27 1.65
C GLU A 146 7.35 8.62 0.36
N THR A 147 7.83 9.86 0.24
CA THR A 147 8.61 10.32 -0.92
C THR A 147 9.92 9.54 -1.04
N LEU A 148 10.66 9.39 0.07
CA LEU A 148 11.89 8.59 0.11
C LEU A 148 11.62 7.12 -0.23
N THR A 149 10.50 6.58 0.22
CA THR A 149 10.09 5.19 -0.09
C THR A 149 9.89 5.01 -1.60
N ILE A 150 9.23 5.94 -2.29
CA ILE A 150 9.04 5.86 -3.75
C ILE A 150 10.39 5.92 -4.47
N ILE A 151 11.27 6.85 -4.08
CA ILE A 151 12.61 6.95 -4.66
C ILE A 151 13.37 5.63 -4.47
N PHE A 152 13.32 5.05 -3.28
CA PHE A 152 13.94 3.76 -2.99
C PHE A 152 13.36 2.63 -3.85
N LEU A 153 12.04 2.55 -3.99
CA LEU A 153 11.41 1.55 -4.85
C LEU A 153 11.81 1.71 -6.32
N LEU A 154 11.90 2.94 -6.83
CA LEU A 154 12.37 3.23 -8.18
C LEU A 154 13.84 2.80 -8.39
N LEU A 155 14.70 3.05 -7.40
CA LEU A 155 16.09 2.57 -7.42
C LEU A 155 16.12 1.04 -7.47
N VAL A 156 15.34 0.36 -6.63
CA VAL A 156 15.24 -1.11 -6.65
C VAL A 156 14.71 -1.61 -8.00
N ALA A 157 13.70 -0.96 -8.60
CA ALA A 157 13.20 -1.32 -9.93
C ALA A 157 14.30 -1.22 -10.99
N HIS A 158 15.10 -0.16 -10.95
CA HIS A 158 16.22 0.02 -11.85
C HIS A 158 17.25 -1.10 -11.68
N LEU A 159 17.65 -1.40 -10.44
CA LEU A 159 18.59 -2.48 -10.13
C LEU A 159 18.07 -3.85 -10.58
N LEU A 160 16.79 -4.15 -10.37
CA LEU A 160 16.17 -5.40 -10.82
C LEU A 160 16.19 -5.53 -12.35
N LYS A 161 15.96 -4.43 -13.07
CA LYS A 161 16.01 -4.41 -14.53
C LYS A 161 17.43 -4.67 -15.04
N GLN A 162 18.44 -4.07 -14.42
CA GLN A 162 19.85 -4.32 -14.77
C GLN A 162 20.27 -5.77 -14.45
N ALA A 163 19.86 -6.29 -13.29
CA ALA A 163 20.15 -7.67 -12.91
C ALA A 163 19.54 -8.68 -13.90
N LYS A 164 18.31 -8.45 -14.37
CA LYS A 164 17.68 -9.26 -15.42
C LYS A 164 18.47 -9.22 -16.73
N ALA A 165 18.96 -8.04 -17.14
CA ALA A 165 19.74 -7.90 -18.37
C ALA A 165 21.04 -8.72 -18.30
N ILE A 166 21.74 -8.67 -17.16
CA ILE A 166 22.97 -9.45 -16.91
C ILE A 166 22.67 -10.97 -16.89
N GLU A 167 21.55 -11.40 -16.30
CA GLU A 167 21.16 -12.81 -16.30
C GLU A 167 20.82 -13.32 -17.71
N ALA A 168 20.18 -12.49 -18.53
CA ALA A 168 19.87 -12.82 -19.91
C ALA A 168 21.14 -12.95 -20.77
N GLU A 169 22.07 -11.99 -20.64
CA GLU A 169 23.35 -12.00 -21.34
C GLU A 169 24.17 -13.25 -21.00
N ASN A 170 24.29 -13.59 -19.71
CA ASN A 170 25.01 -14.80 -19.29
C ASN A 170 24.38 -16.11 -19.76
N LYS A 171 23.08 -16.13 -20.08
CA LYS A 171 22.41 -17.31 -20.65
C LYS A 171 22.59 -17.43 -22.17
N GLU A 172 22.88 -16.33 -22.87
CA GLU A 172 23.18 -16.35 -24.31
C GLU A 172 24.65 -16.75 -24.59
N PHE A 173 25.55 -16.56 -23.63
CA PHE A 173 26.98 -16.90 -23.75
C PHE A 173 27.35 -18.34 -23.32
N ILE A 174 26.42 -19.11 -22.71
CA ILE A 174 26.62 -20.53 -22.33
C ILE A 174 25.87 -21.42 -23.32
#